data_AF-A0A9E0JYS4-F1
#
_entry.id   AF-A0A9E0JYS4-F1
#
_cell.length_a   1.000
_cell.length_b   1.000
_cell.length_c   1.000
_cell.angle_alpha   90.00
_cell.angle_beta   90.00
_cell.angle_gamma   90.00
#
_symmetry.space_group_name_H-M   'P 1'
#
loop_
_entity.id
_entity.type
_entity.pdbx_description
1 polymer ?
#
loop_
_entity_poly.entity_id
_entity_poly.type
_entity_poly.pdbx_seq_one_letter_code
_entity_poly.pdbx_strand_id
1 'polypeptide(L)'
;MLLPIMGLGVGILLGILFPYSLPQEYAKFLSVALLASLDSVFGGLRAAAEEKFDNTVFISGFFTNALLAAILVYSGDRLGIDLYYVAMLAFGLRIFQNLAIIRRYFLEK
;
A
#
# COMPACT_ATOMS: atom_id res chain seq x y z
N MET A 1 -19.37 8.02 3.09
CA MET A 1 -18.37 8.75 2.27
C MET A 1 -17.65 9.86 3.03
N LEU A 2 -18.27 10.52 4.02
CA LEU A 2 -17.62 11.59 4.78
C LEU A 2 -16.38 11.13 5.58
N LEU A 3 -16.46 9.97 6.23
CA LEU A 3 -15.38 9.43 7.08
C LEU A 3 -14.04 9.21 6.32
N PRO A 4 -13.99 8.53 5.16
CA PRO A 4 -12.75 8.40 4.38
C PRO A 4 -12.18 9.73 3.90
N ILE A 5 -13.04 10.67 3.49
CA ILE A 5 -12.61 12.00 3.02
C ILE A 5 -11.99 12.80 4.17
N MET A 6 -12.61 12.78 5.35
CA MET A 6 -12.04 13.40 6.54
C MET A 6 -10.72 12.73 6.94
N GLY A 7 -10.65 11.40 6.92
CA GLY A 7 -9.41 10.68 7.24
C GLY A 7 -8.26 11.03 6.30
N LEU A 8 -8.53 11.12 4.99
CA LEU A 8 -7.55 11.54 3.99
C LEU A 8 -7.14 13.01 4.18
N GLY A 9 -8.09 13.89 4.47
CA GLY A 9 -7.83 15.29 4.80
C GLY A 9 -6.94 15.43 6.04
N VAL A 10 -7.24 14.72 7.12
CA VAL A 10 -6.43 14.69 8.34
C VAL A 10 -5.02 14.17 8.06
N GLY A 11 -4.89 13.08 7.30
CA GLY A 11 -3.58 12.52 6.93
C GLY A 11 -2.71 13.51 6.15
N ILE A 12 -3.28 14.20 5.15
CA ILE A 12 -2.57 15.23 4.39
C ILE A 12 -2.16 16.40 5.28
N LEU A 13 -3.08 16.89 6.13
CA LEU A 13 -2.81 17.98 7.07
C LEU A 13 -1.66 17.63 8.02
N LEU A 14 -1.68 16.43 8.59
CA LEU A 14 -0.59 15.94 9.45
C LEU A 14 0.75 15.87 8.69
N GLY A 15 0.74 15.38 7.45
CA GLY A 15 1.96 15.33 6.63
C GLY A 15 2.56 16.71 6.33
N ILE A 16 1.71 17.74 6.16
CA ILE A 16 2.17 19.11 5.93
C ILE A 16 2.65 19.77 7.23
N LEU A 17 1.94 19.54 8.34
CA LEU A 17 2.25 20.16 9.63
C LEU A 17 3.47 19.54 10.33
N PHE A 18 3.81 18.29 10.01
CA PHE A 18 4.99 17.59 10.52
C PHE A 18 6.04 17.40 9.41
N PRO A 19 6.82 18.45 9.05
CA PRO A 19 7.90 18.36 8.08
C PRO A 19 9.12 17.65 8.68
N TYR A 20 8.93 16.42 9.16
CA TYR A 20 10.01 15.58 9.63
C TYR A 20 10.74 15.01 8.42
N SER A 21 11.97 15.49 8.21
CA SER A 21 12.86 14.99 7.18
C SER A 21 13.22 13.55 7.52
N LEU A 22 12.62 12.59 6.80
CA LEU A 22 12.97 11.19 6.98
C LEU A 22 14.44 10.99 6.59
N PRO A 23 15.29 10.41 7.47
CA PRO A 23 16.66 10.08 7.08
C PRO A 23 16.67 9.17 5.87
N GLN A 24 17.63 9.39 4.96
CA GLN A 24 17.68 8.72 3.66
C GLN A 24 17.78 7.19 3.80
N GLU A 25 18.37 6.71 4.90
CA GLU A 25 18.47 5.30 5.28
C GLU A 25 17.10 4.62 5.42
N TYR A 26 16.08 5.33 5.91
CA TYR A 26 14.74 4.78 6.12
C TYR A 26 13.82 4.91 4.90
N ALA A 27 14.25 5.68 3.89
CA ALA A 27 13.42 5.98 2.73
C ALA A 27 13.01 4.71 1.98
N LYS A 28 13.91 3.73 1.83
CA LYS A 28 13.62 2.45 1.16
C LYS A 28 12.54 1.65 1.86
N PHE A 29 12.62 1.50 3.17
CA PHE A 29 11.65 0.73 3.96
C PHE A 29 10.27 1.38 3.93
N LEU A 30 10.22 2.70 4.13
CA LEU A 30 8.95 3.45 4.09
C LEU A 30 8.30 3.41 2.70
N SER A 31 9.11 3.54 1.64
CA SER A 31 8.60 3.53 0.26
C SER A 31 7.92 2.20 -0.08
N VAL A 32 8.51 1.08 0.31
CA VAL A 32 7.94 -0.25 0.08
C VAL A 32 6.74 -0.52 0.99
N ALA A 33 6.78 -0.08 2.26
CA ALA A 33 5.63 -0.18 3.15
C ALA A 33 4.41 0.61 2.61
N LEU A 34 4.65 1.81 2.09
CA LEU A 34 3.62 2.63 1.46
C LEU A 34 3.07 1.95 0.20
N LEU A 35 3.93 1.37 -0.64
CA LEU A 35 3.50 0.66 -1.83
C LEU A 35 2.65 -0.58 -1.50
N ALA A 36 3.02 -1.34 -0.45
CA ALA A 36 2.24 -2.46 0.05
C ALA A 36 0.88 -2.04 0.64
N SER A 37 0.84 -0.87 1.29
CA SER A 37 -0.39 -0.25 1.77
C SER A 37 -1.31 0.13 0.61
N LEU A 38 -0.75 0.74 -0.44
CA LEU A 38 -1.47 1.10 -1.67
C LEU A 38 -2.01 -0.13 -2.40
N ASP A 39 -1.24 -1.21 -2.49
CA ASP A 39 -1.74 -2.48 -3.04
C ASP A 39 -2.97 -2.99 -2.29
N SER A 40 -2.97 -2.88 -0.95
CA SER A 40 -4.13 -3.26 -0.14
C SER A 40 -5.34 -2.34 -0.37
N VAL A 41 -5.12 -1.04 -0.64
CA VAL A 41 -6.17 -0.10 -1.06
C VAL A 41 -6.78 -0.51 -2.40
N PHE A 42 -5.96 -0.78 -3.42
CA PHE A 42 -6.46 -1.22 -4.73
C PHE A 42 -7.11 -2.60 -4.66
N GLY A 43 -6.58 -3.52 -3.86
CA GLY A 43 -7.19 -4.81 -3.58
C GLY A 43 -8.56 -4.66 -2.90
N GLY A 44 -8.69 -3.73 -1.95
CA GLY A 44 -9.96 -3.37 -1.32
C GLY A 44 -10.96 -2.78 -2.31
N LEU A 45 -10.53 -1.85 -3.18
CA LEU A 45 -11.38 -1.28 -4.23
C LEU A 45 -11.87 -2.35 -5.21
N ARG A 46 -10.99 -3.29 -5.59
CA ARG A 46 -11.35 -4.44 -6.41
C ARG A 46 -12.38 -5.31 -5.70
N ALA A 47 -12.16 -5.66 -4.44
CA ALA A 47 -13.10 -6.47 -3.66
C ALA A 47 -14.46 -5.78 -3.51
N ALA A 48 -14.48 -4.45 -3.38
CA ALA A 48 -15.70 -3.66 -3.36
C ALA A 48 -16.44 -3.70 -4.71
N ALA A 49 -15.73 -3.59 -5.83
CA ALA A 49 -16.32 -3.75 -7.16
C ALA A 49 -16.91 -5.17 -7.36
N GLU A 50 -16.23 -6.20 -6.86
CA GLU A 50 -16.69 -7.60 -6.90
C GLU A 50 -17.76 -7.95 -5.83
N GLU A 51 -18.26 -6.99 -5.04
CA GLU A 51 -19.21 -7.20 -3.92
C GLU A 51 -18.71 -8.20 -2.84
N LYS A 52 -17.39 -8.35 -2.71
CA LYS A 52 -16.71 -9.26 -1.75
C LYS A 52 -15.87 -8.51 -0.70
N PHE A 53 -16.15 -7.22 -0.50
CA PHE A 53 -15.37 -6.40 0.42
C PHE A 53 -15.61 -6.80 1.87
N ASP A 54 -14.51 -7.12 2.57
CA ASP A 54 -14.49 -7.35 4.02
C ASP A 54 -13.54 -6.33 4.68
N ASN A 55 -14.08 -5.55 5.60
CA ASN A 55 -13.34 -4.51 6.31
C ASN A 55 -12.21 -5.06 7.19
N THR A 56 -12.41 -6.24 7.79
CA THR A 56 -11.41 -6.90 8.64
C THR A 56 -10.22 -7.35 7.79
N VAL A 57 -10.49 -7.93 6.62
CA VAL A 57 -9.45 -8.34 5.66
C VAL A 57 -8.71 -7.13 5.09
N PHE A 58 -9.44 -6.05 4.78
CA PHE A 58 -8.83 -4.82 4.30
C PHE A 58 -7.90 -4.18 5.34
N ILE A 59 -8.39 -3.96 6.56
CA ILE A 59 -7.61 -3.32 7.64
C ILE A 59 -6.41 -4.19 8.03
N SER A 60 -6.61 -5.50 8.18
CA SER A 60 -5.51 -6.41 8.53
C SER A 60 -4.48 -6.45 7.40
N GLY A 61 -4.90 -6.54 6.15
CA GLY A 61 -4.02 -6.50 4.98
C GLY A 61 -3.23 -5.20 4.89
N PHE A 62 -3.88 -4.04 5.07
CA PHE A 62 -3.25 -2.73 4.99
C PHE A 62 -2.04 -2.61 5.93
N PHE A 63 -2.24 -2.88 7.24
CA PHE A 63 -1.17 -2.74 8.22
C PHE A 63 -0.18 -3.91 8.19
N THR A 64 -0.67 -5.14 8.04
CA THR A 64 0.19 -6.32 8.09
C THR A 64 1.09 -6.39 6.85
N ASN A 65 0.57 -6.11 5.65
CA ASN A 65 1.39 -6.10 4.44
C ASN A 65 2.42 -4.99 4.47
N ALA A 66 2.07 -3.79 4.95
CA ALA A 66 3.02 -2.70 5.09
C ALA A 66 4.19 -3.06 6.02
N LEU A 67 3.86 -3.63 7.19
CA LEU A 67 4.84 -4.07 8.17
C LEU A 67 5.71 -5.21 7.62
N LEU A 68 5.10 -6.24 7.04
CA LEU A 68 5.82 -7.36 6.45
C LEU A 68 6.75 -6.91 5.31
N ALA A 69 6.31 -5.96 4.49
CA ALA A 69 7.12 -5.40 3.41
C ALA A 69 8.33 -4.63 3.95
N ALA A 70 8.14 -3.80 4.97
CA ALA A 70 9.25 -3.11 5.64
C ALA A 70 10.23 -4.10 6.27
N ILE A 71 9.74 -5.12 6.97
CA ILE A 71 10.56 -6.19 7.58
C ILE A 71 11.34 -6.94 6.51
N LEU A 72 10.71 -7.29 5.39
CA LEU A 72 11.37 -8.00 4.29
C LEU A 72 12.54 -7.20 3.73
N VAL A 73 12.34 -5.91 3.45
CA VAL A 73 13.41 -5.05 2.91
C VAL A 73 14.50 -4.83 3.95
N TYR A 74 14.13 -4.67 5.23
CA TYR A 74 15.10 -4.57 6.33
C TYR A 74 15.94 -5.85 6.48
N SER A 75 15.32 -7.02 6.44
CA SER A 75 16.03 -8.30 6.49
C SER A 75 16.95 -8.48 5.28
N GLY A 76 16.51 -8.08 4.08
CA GLY A 76 17.35 -8.08 2.88
C GLY A 76 18.60 -7.22 3.05
N ASP A 77 18.42 -5.99 3.52
CA ASP A 77 19.52 -5.05 3.76
C ASP A 77 20.56 -5.62 4.75
N ARG A 78 20.11 -6.28 5.82
CA ARG A 78 20.99 -6.96 6.79
C ARG A 78 21.74 -8.17 6.22
N LEU A 79 21.19 -8.83 5.22
CA LEU A 79 21.82 -9.96 4.52
C LEU A 79 22.68 -9.52 3.34
N GLY A 80 22.73 -8.22 3.01
CA GLY A 80 23.41 -7.71 1.83
C GLY A 80 22.70 -8.02 0.51
N ILE A 81 21.39 -8.32 0.55
CA ILE A 81 20.55 -8.64 -0.61
C ILE A 81 19.57 -7.50 -0.84
N ASP A 82 19.54 -6.95 -2.06
CA ASP A 82 18.66 -5.83 -2.39
C ASP A 82 17.20 -6.29 -2.66
N LEU A 83 16.50 -6.65 -1.58
CA LEU A 83 15.08 -7.04 -1.62
C LEU A 83 14.14 -5.86 -1.86
N TYR A 84 14.63 -4.62 -1.83
CA TYR A 84 13.82 -3.43 -2.12
C TYR A 84 13.22 -3.49 -3.52
N TYR A 85 14.03 -3.79 -4.54
CA TYR A 85 13.55 -3.88 -5.92
C TYR A 85 12.59 -5.04 -6.13
N VAL A 86 12.85 -6.18 -5.46
CA VAL A 86 11.97 -7.37 -5.52
C VAL A 86 10.59 -7.03 -4.96
N ALA A 87 10.54 -6.44 -3.78
CA ALA A 87 9.30 -6.02 -3.15
C ALA A 87 8.59 -4.96 -4.01
N MET A 88 9.31 -3.93 -4.46
CA MET A 88 8.77 -2.86 -5.30
C MET A 88 8.12 -3.41 -6.57
N LEU A 89 8.80 -4.31 -7.28
CA LEU A 89 8.26 -4.94 -8.48
C LEU A 89 7.03 -5.80 -8.17
N ALA A 90 7.11 -6.64 -7.12
CA ALA A 90 6.02 -7.52 -6.74
C ALA A 90 4.74 -6.74 -6.39
N PHE A 91 4.82 -5.74 -5.50
CA PHE A 91 3.67 -4.90 -5.16
C PHE A 91 3.20 -4.06 -6.35
N GLY A 92 4.12 -3.51 -7.16
CA GLY A 92 3.77 -2.75 -8.35
C GLY A 92 2.96 -3.58 -9.37
N LEU A 93 3.39 -4.82 -9.63
CA LEU A 93 2.66 -5.74 -10.51
C LEU A 93 1.26 -6.05 -9.97
N ARG A 94 1.11 -6.30 -8.67
CA ARG A 94 -0.20 -6.56 -8.05
C ARG A 94 -1.13 -5.35 -8.14
N ILE A 95 -0.61 -4.14 -7.95
CA ILE A 95 -1.38 -2.90 -8.14
C ILE A 95 -1.90 -2.81 -9.58
N PHE A 96 -1.04 -3.00 -10.58
CA PHE A 96 -1.47 -2.96 -11.99
C PHE A 96 -2.50 -4.04 -12.31
N GLN A 97 -2.36 -5.25 -11.75
CA GLN A 97 -3.35 -6.32 -11.88
C GLN A 97 -4.69 -5.94 -11.26
N ASN A 98 -4.71 -5.40 -10.04
CA ASN A 98 -5.92 -4.94 -9.38
C ASN A 98 -6.61 -3.85 -10.20
N LEU A 99 -5.85 -2.86 -10.71
CA LEU A 99 -6.37 -1.82 -11.60
C LEU A 99 -6.95 -2.38 -12.90
N ALA A 100 -6.28 -3.36 -13.53
CA ALA A 100 -6.76 -3.98 -14.75
C ALA A 100 -8.10 -4.70 -14.55
N ILE A 101 -8.27 -5.37 -13.41
CA ILE A 101 -9.52 -6.06 -13.04
C ILE A 101 -10.63 -5.04 -12.77
N ILE A 102 -10.35 -4.00 -11.99
CA ILE A 102 -11.31 -2.91 -11.72
C ILE A 102 -11.76 -2.28 -13.04
N ARG A 103 -10.82 -1.93 -13.93
CA ARG A 103 -11.12 -1.39 -15.26
C ARG A 103 -12.02 -2.32 -16.06
N ARG A 104 -11.72 -3.63 -16.08
CA ARG A 104 -12.52 -4.62 -16.80
C ARG A 104 -13.95 -4.70 -16.26
N TYR A 105 -14.11 -4.68 -14.94
CA TYR A 105 -15.42 -4.69 -14.29
C TYR A 105 -16.29 -3.49 -14.73
N PHE A 106 -15.71 -2.30 -14.87
CA PHE A 106 -16.44 -1.11 -15.34
C PHE A 106 -16.73 -1.10 -16.84
N LEU A 107 -16.04 -1.89 -17.65
CA LEU A 107 -16.23 -1.95 -19.11
C LEU A 107 -17.17 -3.08 -19.54
N GLU A 108 -17.23 -4.17 -18.79
CA GLU A 108 -18.11 -5.32 -19.06
C GLU A 108 -19.51 -5.19 -18.41
N LYS A 109 -19.76 -4.09 -17.70
CA LYS A 109 -21.02 -3.74 -17.05
C LYS A 109 -21.63 -2.52 -17.73
#